data_AF-A0A6I0F659-F1
#
_entry.id   AF-A0A6I0F659-F1
#
_cell.length_a   1.000
_cell.length_b   1.000
_cell.length_c   1.000
_cell.angle_alpha   90.00
_cell.angle_beta   90.00
_cell.angle_gamma   90.00
#
_symmetry.space_group_name_H-M   'P 1'
#
loop_
_entity.id
_entity.type
_entity.pdbx_description
1 polymer ?
#
loop_
_entity_poly.entity_id
_entity_poly.type
_entity_poly.pdbx_seq_one_letter_code
_entity_poly.pdbx_strand_id
1 'polypeptide(L)'
;MSIKSVLSRVFKNEEVQSDYVKVQLKPLDIEMSRNTNPDIPHEVTVVVPRAEIREKFNEKGQLIEREVILNSITVVHAPRHPLAGPPSPPPVIPEKADINFKPK
;
A
#
# COMPACT_ATOMS: atom_id res chain seq x y z
N MET A 1 -32.60 -24.69 12.73
CA MET A 1 -31.90 -23.83 11.75
C MET A 1 -31.42 -24.72 10.60
N SER A 2 -31.28 -24.20 9.37
CA SER A 2 -30.87 -25.04 8.22
C SER A 2 -29.36 -25.21 8.15
N ILE A 3 -28.89 -26.44 7.92
CA ILE A 3 -27.45 -26.75 7.79
C ILE A 3 -26.81 -25.93 6.65
N LYS A 4 -27.57 -25.64 5.59
CA LYS A 4 -27.12 -24.84 4.44
C LYS A 4 -26.63 -23.44 4.84
N SER A 5 -27.26 -22.77 5.81
CA SER A 5 -26.86 -21.41 6.24
C SER A 5 -25.67 -21.39 7.21
N VAL A 6 -25.24 -22.56 7.70
CA VAL A 6 -23.98 -22.71 8.44
C VAL A 6 -22.85 -22.97 7.44
N LEU A 7 -23.05 -23.93 6.53
CA LEU A 7 -22.11 -24.22 5.43
C LEU A 7 -21.79 -22.98 4.59
N SER A 8 -22.80 -22.17 4.22
CA SER A 8 -22.59 -20.96 3.41
C SER A 8 -21.84 -19.83 4.12
N ARG A 9 -21.61 -19.93 5.44
CA ARG A 9 -20.73 -19.01 6.18
C ARG A 9 -19.29 -19.52 6.26
N VAL A 10 -19.09 -20.84 6.24
CA VAL A 10 -17.77 -21.47 6.21
C VAL A 10 -17.17 -21.43 4.80
N PHE A 11 -18.00 -21.53 3.76
CA PHE A 11 -17.60 -21.44 2.35
C PHE A 11 -17.89 -20.06 1.73
N LYS A 12 -17.89 -18.98 2.53
CA LYS A 12 -17.72 -17.65 1.95
C LYS A 12 -16.23 -17.53 1.58
N ASN A 13 -15.90 -17.79 0.32
CA ASN A 13 -14.61 -17.39 -0.24
C ASN A 13 -14.55 -15.86 -0.14
N GLU A 14 -13.83 -15.36 0.86
CA GLU A 14 -13.38 -13.98 0.84
C GLU A 14 -12.34 -13.90 -0.27
N GLU A 15 -12.60 -13.06 -1.28
CA GLU A 15 -11.69 -12.92 -2.42
C GLU A 15 -10.41 -12.28 -1.91
N VAL A 16 -9.35 -13.06 -1.73
CA VAL A 16 -8.07 -12.55 -1.21
C VAL A 16 -7.30 -11.87 -2.34
N GLN A 17 -7.11 -10.56 -2.24
CA GLN A 17 -6.12 -9.88 -3.07
C GLN A 17 -4.73 -10.33 -2.65
N SER A 18 -3.99 -10.93 -3.58
CA SER A 18 -2.60 -11.33 -3.38
C SER A 18 -1.68 -10.45 -4.23
N ASP A 19 -0.71 -9.79 -3.60
CA ASP A 19 0.29 -8.96 -4.28
C ASP A 19 1.69 -9.55 -4.07
N TYR A 20 2.52 -9.49 -5.12
CA TYR A 20 3.88 -10.00 -5.12
C TYR A 20 4.85 -8.99 -5.75
N VAL A 21 5.97 -8.74 -5.08
CA VAL A 21 7.05 -7.86 -5.51
C VAL A 21 8.38 -8.57 -5.32
N LYS A 22 9.26 -8.47 -6.32
CA LYS A 22 10.66 -8.91 -6.20
C LYS A 22 11.64 -7.92 -6.84
N VAL A 23 12.76 -7.64 -6.18
CA VAL A 23 13.79 -6.67 -6.59
C VAL A 23 15.16 -7.32 -6.50
N GLN A 24 15.73 -7.72 -7.64
CA GLN A 24 17.04 -8.39 -7.73
C GLN A 24 18.10 -7.45 -8.34
N LEU A 25 19.07 -7.04 -7.52
CA LEU A 25 20.13 -6.09 -7.86
C LEU A 25 21.44 -6.51 -7.16
N LYS A 26 22.14 -7.49 -7.74
CA LYS A 26 23.32 -8.17 -7.14
C LYS A 26 24.25 -7.20 -6.38
N PRO A 27 24.47 -7.38 -5.06
CA PRO A 27 24.19 -8.57 -4.25
C PRO A 27 22.78 -8.68 -3.65
N LEU A 28 21.91 -7.66 -3.83
CA LEU A 28 20.61 -7.58 -3.19
C LEU A 28 19.54 -8.45 -3.87
N ASP A 29 18.71 -9.08 -3.05
CA ASP A 29 17.39 -9.63 -3.42
C ASP A 29 16.39 -9.21 -2.34
N ILE A 30 15.27 -8.59 -2.73
CA ILE A 30 14.13 -8.26 -1.85
C ILE A 30 12.90 -8.95 -2.41
N GLU A 31 12.16 -9.65 -1.57
CA GLU A 31 10.90 -10.30 -1.92
C GLU A 31 9.81 -9.91 -0.91
N MET A 32 8.64 -9.49 -1.42
CA MET A 32 7.46 -9.18 -0.60
C MET A 32 6.24 -9.85 -1.25
N SER A 33 5.69 -10.84 -0.55
CA SER A 33 4.38 -11.41 -0.82
C SER A 33 3.39 -10.95 0.26
N ARG A 34 2.13 -10.72 -0.11
CA ARG A 34 1.07 -10.37 0.84
C ARG A 34 -0.30 -10.82 0.35
N ASN A 35 -1.16 -11.11 1.31
CA ASN A 35 -2.57 -11.47 1.12
C ASN A 35 -3.42 -10.51 1.94
N THR A 36 -4.46 -9.93 1.34
CA THR A 36 -5.24 -8.82 1.92
C THR A 36 -6.71 -8.84 1.50
N ASN A 37 -7.58 -8.20 2.30
CA ASN A 37 -9.00 -8.04 1.96
C ASN A 37 -9.16 -6.87 0.94
N PRO A 38 -9.76 -7.09 -0.25
CA PRO A 38 -10.01 -6.05 -1.25
C PRO A 38 -11.01 -4.96 -0.80
N ASP A 39 -11.80 -5.20 0.25
CA ASP A 39 -12.66 -4.16 0.87
C ASP A 39 -11.84 -2.98 1.43
N ILE A 40 -10.54 -3.18 1.69
CA ILE A 40 -9.62 -2.16 2.18
C ILE A 40 -8.71 -1.68 1.04
N PRO A 41 -8.77 -0.40 0.64
CA PRO A 41 -7.87 0.14 -0.37
C PRO A 41 -6.41 0.04 0.07
N HIS A 42 -5.61 -0.70 -0.70
CA HIS A 42 -4.19 -0.93 -0.42
C HIS A 42 -3.30 -0.43 -1.56
N GLU A 43 -2.18 0.18 -1.20
CA GLU A 43 -1.19 0.70 -2.14
C GLU A 43 0.15 -0.02 -1.94
N VAL A 44 0.85 -0.34 -3.03
CA VAL A 44 2.19 -0.94 -3.03
C VAL A 44 3.13 -0.05 -3.84
N THR A 45 4.22 0.36 -3.21
CA THR A 45 5.13 1.38 -3.74
C THR A 45 6.56 0.87 -3.65
N VAL A 46 7.18 0.65 -4.80
CA VAL A 46 8.61 0.30 -4.92
C VAL A 46 9.35 1.52 -5.44
N VAL A 47 10.36 1.97 -4.71
CA VAL A 47 11.21 3.11 -5.09
C VAL A 47 12.66 2.64 -5.01
N VAL A 48 13.51 2.95 -5.98
CA VAL A 48 14.90 2.44 -6.00
C VAL A 48 15.91 3.59 -6.06
N PRO A 49 16.07 4.38 -4.98
CA PRO A 49 17.32 5.84 -5.03
C PRO A 49 18.72 5.80 -5.67
N ARG A 50 19.05 4.74 -6.45
CA ARG A 50 20.14 4.54 -7.45
C ARG A 50 20.61 3.08 -7.42
N ALA A 51 21.22 2.60 -8.50
CA ALA A 51 21.89 1.29 -8.52
C ALA A 51 23.08 1.34 -9.47
N GLU A 52 24.26 1.01 -8.97
CA GLU A 52 25.46 0.86 -9.79
C GLU A 52 26.02 -0.54 -9.61
N ILE A 53 26.51 -1.12 -10.71
CA ILE A 53 27.37 -2.29 -10.73
C ILE A 53 28.45 -1.98 -11.77
N ARG A 54 29.70 -1.87 -11.33
CA ARG A 54 30.88 -1.57 -12.14
C ARG A 54 31.83 -2.76 -12.02
N GLU A 55 32.42 -3.21 -13.12
CA GLU A 55 33.31 -4.37 -13.14
C GLU A 55 34.50 -4.12 -14.07
N LYS A 56 35.70 -4.54 -13.66
CA LYS A 56 36.92 -4.51 -14.48
C LYS A 56 37.48 -5.92 -14.64
N PHE A 57 37.96 -6.23 -15.83
CA PHE A 57 38.52 -7.52 -16.19
C PHE A 57 39.95 -7.35 -16.71
N ASN A 58 40.81 -8.36 -16.49
CA ASN A 58 42.16 -8.37 -17.08
C ASN A 58 42.17 -8.93 -18.51
N GLU A 59 43.35 -8.90 -19.15
CA GLU A 59 43.60 -9.45 -20.49
C GLU A 59 43.23 -10.93 -20.66
N LYS A 60 43.10 -11.67 -19.54
CA LYS A 60 42.71 -13.09 -19.50
C LYS A 60 41.21 -13.28 -19.24
N GLY A 61 40.41 -12.21 -19.31
CA GLY A 61 38.97 -12.22 -19.07
C GLY A 61 38.56 -12.45 -17.61
N GLN A 62 39.48 -12.34 -16.65
CA GLN A 62 39.21 -12.58 -15.24
C GLN A 62 38.80 -11.27 -14.56
N LEU A 63 37.76 -11.31 -13.74
CA LEU A 63 37.31 -10.18 -12.93
C LEU A 63 38.41 -9.78 -11.93
N ILE A 64 38.90 -8.55 -12.02
CA ILE A 64 39.93 -7.98 -11.14
C ILE A 64 39.38 -6.91 -10.19
N GLU A 65 38.22 -6.32 -10.49
CA GLU A 65 37.59 -5.30 -9.65
C GLU A 65 36.07 -5.32 -9.83
N ARG A 66 35.30 -5.12 -8.74
CA ARG A 66 33.86 -4.91 -8.77
C ARG A 66 33.46 -3.86 -7.73
N GLU A 67 32.71 -2.85 -8.14
CA GLU A 67 32.22 -1.74 -7.31
C GLU A 67 30.70 -1.60 -7.51
N VAL A 68 29.92 -1.75 -6.44
CA VAL A 68 28.44 -1.79 -6.48
C VAL A 68 27.88 -0.72 -5.56
N ILE A 69 27.04 0.20 -6.07
CA ILE A 69 26.53 1.35 -5.30
C ILE A 69 24.99 1.37 -5.29
N LEU A 70 24.46 0.55 -4.39
CA LEU A 70 23.08 0.52 -3.88
C LEU A 70 22.59 1.89 -3.35
N ASN A 71 21.54 2.53 -3.87
CA ASN A 71 20.83 3.63 -3.17
C ASN A 71 19.32 3.68 -3.55
N SER A 72 18.57 4.67 -3.05
CA SER A 72 17.05 4.80 -2.95
C SER A 72 16.70 3.45 -2.13
N ILE A 73 16.65 2.28 -2.79
CA ILE A 73 15.94 1.01 -2.52
C ILE A 73 14.97 0.96 -1.33
N THR A 74 13.69 0.81 -1.68
CA THR A 74 12.52 0.92 -0.82
C THR A 74 11.40 0.03 -1.38
N VAL A 75 10.77 -0.77 -0.53
CA VAL A 75 9.50 -1.46 -0.83
C VAL A 75 8.53 -1.14 0.31
N VAL A 76 7.38 -0.57 -0.03
CA VAL A 76 6.38 -0.07 0.92
C VAL A 76 5.00 -0.64 0.59
N HIS A 77 4.28 -1.04 1.62
CA HIS A 77 2.83 -1.27 1.60
C HIS A 77 2.19 -0.17 2.43
N ALA A 78 1.34 0.66 1.81
CA ALA A 78 0.52 1.64 2.48
C ALA A 78 -0.94 1.16 2.49
N PRO A 79 -1.39 0.46 3.55
CA PRO A 79 -2.81 0.20 3.74
C PRO A 79 -3.52 1.50 4.10
N ARG A 80 -4.58 1.86 3.39
CA ARG A 80 -5.43 2.98 3.80
C ARG A 80 -6.32 2.50 4.95
N HIS A 81 -6.63 3.38 5.89
CA HIS A 81 -7.71 3.10 6.84
C HIS A 81 -9.02 2.87 6.07
N PRO A 82 -9.96 2.07 6.61
CA PRO A 82 -11.32 2.03 6.09
C PRO A 82 -11.88 3.44 5.93
N LEU A 83 -12.68 3.66 4.88
CA LEU A 83 -13.34 4.95 4.67
C LEU A 83 -14.07 5.35 5.95
N ALA A 84 -13.94 6.62 6.34
CA ALA A 84 -14.60 7.13 7.54
C ALA A 84 -16.10 6.84 7.47
N GLY A 85 -16.67 6.47 8.62
CA GLY A 85 -18.12 6.24 8.73
C GLY A 85 -18.93 7.47 8.33
N PRO A 86 -20.26 7.33 8.16
CA PRO A 86 -21.12 8.46 7.80
C PRO A 86 -20.87 9.64 8.75
N PRO A 87 -20.81 10.88 8.22
CA PRO A 87 -20.42 12.04 9.01
C PRO A 87 -21.34 12.19 10.22
N SER A 88 -20.77 12.57 11.36
CA SER A 88 -21.53 12.93 12.54
C SER A 88 -22.60 13.98 12.17
N PRO A 89 -23.83 13.89 12.72
CA PRO A 89 -24.89 14.84 12.39
C PRO A 89 -24.42 16.29 12.62
N PRO A 90 -24.86 17.25 11.77
CA PRO A 90 -24.40 18.62 11.85
C PRO A 90 -24.76 19.23 13.21
N PRO A 91 -23.90 20.12 13.78
CA PRO A 91 -24.18 20.78 15.05
C PRO A 91 -25.47 21.60 14.95
N VAL A 92 -26.34 21.48 15.95
CA VAL A 92 -27.61 22.20 16.01
C VAL A 92 -27.33 23.69 16.18
N ILE A 93 -27.69 24.48 15.16
CA ILE A 93 -27.63 25.94 15.22
C ILE A 93 -28.81 26.41 16.07
N PRO A 94 -28.60 27.18 17.16
CA PRO A 94 -29.71 27.74 17.94
C PRO A 94 -30.50 28.76 17.11
N GLU A 95 -31.81 28.82 17.32
CA GLU A 95 -32.69 29.67 16.54
C GLU A 95 -32.34 31.17 16.66
N LYS A 96 -32.40 31.87 15.52
CA LYS A 96 -32.01 33.27 15.41
C LYS A 96 -33.20 34.16 15.81
N ALA A 97 -33.09 34.87 16.92
CA ALA A 97 -34.13 35.79 17.37
C ALA A 97 -34.37 36.94 16.36
N ASP A 98 -35.65 37.21 16.05
CA ASP A 98 -36.08 38.17 15.02
C ASP A 98 -35.98 39.65 15.45
N ILE A 99 -34.75 40.13 15.65
CA ILE A 99 -34.43 41.55 15.70
C ILE A 99 -34.59 42.18 14.31
N ASN A 100 -35.80 42.68 14.04
CA ASN A 100 -36.26 43.26 12.78
C ASN A 100 -35.39 44.43 12.27
N PHE A 101 -34.38 44.12 11.46
CA PHE A 101 -33.54 45.14 10.80
C PHE A 101 -34.22 45.65 9.52
N LYS A 102 -34.61 46.93 9.51
CA LYS A 102 -35.18 47.60 8.33
C LYS A 102 -34.13 48.52 7.69
N PRO A 103 -33.62 48.21 6.48
CA PRO A 103 -32.86 49.17 5.69
C PRO A 103 -33.76 50.35 5.26
N LYS A 104 -33.13 51.47 4.87
CA LYS A 104 -33.78 52.69 4.40
C LYS A 104 -34.17 52.61 2.93
#